data_AF-A0A964BLV7-F1
#
_entry.id   AF-A0A964BLV7-F1
#
_cell.length_a   1.000
_cell.length_b   1.000
_cell.length_c   1.000
_cell.angle_alpha   90.00
_cell.angle_beta   90.00
_cell.angle_gamma   90.00
#
_symmetry.space_group_name_H-M   'P 1'
#
loop_
_entity.id
_entity.type
_entity.pdbx_description
1 polymer ?
#
loop_
_entity_poly.entity_id
_entity_poly.type
_entity_poly.pdbx_seq_one_letter_code
_entity_poly.pdbx_strand_id
1 'polypeptide(L)'
;MLFSFIPQKLAIAPSIPKAEFPNLLLREIIIDRNSLFQVWSPKSNAILNTLEADLLKSDCLRVEAICTRLVSLVGATCSEHEEHLLSNQKLIDNWEDVKYFASKYKFKPNAIDVLYSTQTIRQLNVSSNNSLKWVLEPPCWEIFFLEVNPVDQGFKAVSRPNNYLSVILWTGKPIIKHIPQMRSRK
;
A
#
# COMPACT_ATOMS: atom_id res chain seq x y z
N MET A 1 -19.33 -8.15 -23.37
CA MET A 1 -18.40 -8.52 -22.29
C MET A 1 -17.78 -7.23 -21.78
N LEU A 2 -18.09 -6.78 -20.56
CA LEU A 2 -17.52 -5.56 -20.01
C LEU A 2 -16.05 -5.83 -19.66
N PHE A 3 -15.13 -5.13 -20.33
CA PHE A 3 -13.71 -5.18 -19.99
C PHE A 3 -13.50 -4.44 -18.67
N SER A 4 -13.34 -5.18 -17.57
CA SER A 4 -12.92 -4.59 -16.30
C SER A 4 -11.43 -4.25 -16.35
N PHE A 5 -11.06 -3.07 -15.88
CA PHE A 5 -9.71 -2.88 -15.32
C PHE A 5 -9.61 -3.87 -14.16
N ILE A 6 -8.55 -4.61 -13.90
CA ILE A 6 -8.61 -5.80 -13.00
C ILE A 6 -9.61 -6.87 -13.51
N PRO A 7 -9.12 -7.84 -14.29
CA PRO A 7 -9.90 -9.00 -14.69
C PRO A 7 -10.56 -9.70 -13.49
N GLN A 8 -11.80 -10.16 -13.65
CA GLN A 8 -12.57 -10.81 -12.58
C GLN A 8 -11.83 -12.01 -11.95
N LYS A 9 -11.05 -12.74 -12.74
CA LYS A 9 -10.20 -13.85 -12.26
C LYS A 9 -9.12 -13.44 -11.26
N LEU A 10 -8.73 -12.16 -11.25
CA LEU A 10 -7.76 -11.60 -10.31
C LEU A 10 -8.46 -10.85 -9.17
N ALA A 11 -9.73 -10.48 -9.31
CA ALA A 11 -10.43 -9.64 -8.35
C ALA A 11 -10.70 -10.36 -7.02
N ILE A 12 -10.85 -11.69 -7.03
CA ILE A 12 -11.16 -12.47 -5.82
C ILE A 12 -9.88 -13.08 -5.26
N ALA A 13 -9.69 -12.98 -3.95
CA ALA A 13 -8.55 -13.56 -3.27
C ALA A 13 -8.71 -15.08 -3.16
N PRO A 14 -7.60 -15.84 -3.17
CA PRO A 14 -7.66 -17.28 -2.96
C PRO A 14 -8.28 -17.61 -1.60
N SER A 15 -9.08 -18.67 -1.58
CA SER A 15 -9.73 -19.20 -0.38
C SER A 15 -9.49 -20.70 -0.29
N ILE A 16 -9.23 -21.19 0.91
CA ILE A 16 -9.11 -22.64 1.18
C ILE A 16 -10.42 -23.09 1.85
N PRO A 17 -11.18 -24.03 1.28
CA PRO A 17 -12.44 -24.48 1.85
C PRO A 17 -12.27 -24.95 3.30
N LYS A 18 -13.15 -24.48 4.20
CA LYS A 18 -13.16 -24.83 5.64
C LYS A 18 -11.93 -24.37 6.43
N ALA A 19 -11.01 -23.60 5.84
CA ALA A 19 -9.92 -23.00 6.57
C ALA A 19 -10.35 -21.68 7.21
N GLU A 20 -9.93 -21.45 8.44
CA GLU A 20 -10.05 -20.17 9.12
C GLU A 20 -8.68 -19.49 9.17
N PHE A 21 -8.66 -18.18 8.93
CA PHE A 21 -7.44 -17.38 8.93
C PHE A 21 -7.51 -16.31 10.04
N PRO A 22 -7.44 -16.71 11.33
CA PRO A 22 -7.67 -15.80 12.45
C PRO A 22 -6.65 -14.66 12.53
N ASN A 23 -5.46 -14.80 11.94
CA ASN A 23 -4.41 -13.78 11.94
C ASN A 23 -4.37 -12.95 10.66
N LEU A 24 -5.23 -13.26 9.68
CA LEU A 24 -5.38 -12.50 8.45
C LEU A 24 -6.70 -11.73 8.46
N LEU A 25 -6.76 -10.70 7.61
CA LEU A 25 -7.94 -9.92 7.31
C LEU A 25 -8.12 -9.91 5.80
N LEU A 26 -9.29 -10.31 5.33
CA LEU A 26 -9.66 -10.13 3.92
C LEU A 26 -10.11 -8.69 3.73
N ARG A 27 -9.40 -7.93 2.91
CA ARG A 27 -9.74 -6.54 2.58
C ARG A 27 -10.28 -6.44 1.17
N GLU A 28 -11.26 -5.59 0.98
CA GLU A 28 -11.73 -5.16 -0.33
C GLU A 28 -11.09 -3.81 -0.67
N ILE A 29 -10.30 -3.79 -1.73
CA ILE A 29 -9.54 -2.63 -2.20
C ILE A 29 -10.29 -2.04 -3.39
N ILE A 30 -10.80 -0.82 -3.19
CA ILE A 30 -11.59 -0.10 -4.17
C ILE A 30 -10.70 0.32 -5.34
N ILE A 31 -11.15 0.08 -6.58
CA ILE A 31 -10.50 0.58 -7.79
C ILE A 31 -11.31 1.74 -8.38
N ASP A 32 -12.61 1.54 -8.53
CA ASP A 32 -13.57 2.56 -8.97
C ASP A 32 -14.94 2.32 -8.33
N ARG A 33 -15.99 2.97 -8.85
CA ARG A 33 -17.36 2.85 -8.31
C ARG A 33 -17.96 1.45 -8.41
N ASN A 34 -17.50 0.66 -9.37
CA ASN A 34 -18.07 -0.63 -9.74
C ASN A 34 -17.06 -1.78 -9.65
N SER A 35 -15.78 -1.49 -9.38
CA SER A 35 -14.72 -2.49 -9.32
C SER A 35 -13.90 -2.39 -8.04
N LEU A 36 -13.60 -3.57 -7.48
CA LEU A 36 -12.75 -3.78 -6.33
C LEU A 36 -11.95 -5.08 -6.53
N PHE A 37 -10.90 -5.25 -5.74
CA PHE A 37 -10.23 -6.55 -5.61
C PHE A 37 -9.99 -6.89 -4.15
N GLN A 38 -9.83 -8.17 -3.87
CA GLN A 38 -9.59 -8.68 -2.53
C GLN A 38 -8.10 -8.94 -2.30
N VAL A 39 -7.63 -8.68 -1.08
CA VAL A 39 -6.28 -9.02 -0.63
C VAL A 39 -6.32 -9.49 0.81
N TRP A 40 -5.51 -10.51 1.12
CA TRP A 40 -5.30 -10.94 2.50
C TRP A 40 -4.19 -10.09 3.14
N SER A 41 -4.50 -9.42 4.23
CA SER A 41 -3.56 -8.62 5.00
C SER A 41 -3.28 -9.26 6.36
N PRO A 42 -2.02 -9.35 6.80
CA PRO A 42 -1.71 -9.78 8.16
C PRO A 42 -2.23 -8.76 9.18
N LYS A 43 -2.80 -9.25 10.30
CA LYS A 43 -3.13 -8.40 11.44
C LYS A 43 -1.85 -7.86 12.07
N SER A 44 -1.96 -6.67 12.68
CA SER A 44 -0.82 -6.03 13.34
C SER A 44 -0.21 -6.94 14.41
N ASN A 45 1.11 -7.14 14.34
CA ASN A 45 1.89 -8.00 15.23
C ASN A 45 1.46 -9.46 15.32
N ALA A 46 0.66 -9.95 14.37
CA ALA A 46 0.20 -11.33 14.41
C ALA A 46 1.31 -12.32 14.07
N ILE A 47 1.23 -13.50 14.70
CA ILE A 47 2.05 -14.67 14.37
C ILE A 47 1.19 -15.58 13.51
N LEU A 48 1.54 -15.69 12.23
CA LEU A 48 0.85 -16.49 11.25
C LEU A 48 1.18 -17.96 11.45
N ASN A 49 0.18 -18.82 11.27
CA ASN A 49 0.43 -20.25 11.10
C ASN A 49 0.96 -20.53 9.68
N THR A 50 1.39 -21.78 9.43
CA THR A 50 1.94 -22.19 8.13
C THR A 50 0.95 -21.95 6.98
N LEU A 51 -0.32 -22.29 7.18
CA LEU A 51 -1.36 -22.19 6.16
C LEU A 51 -1.67 -20.72 5.80
N GLU A 52 -1.65 -19.82 6.78
CA GLU A 52 -1.76 -18.36 6.57
C GLU A 52 -0.53 -17.81 5.84
N ALA A 53 0.67 -18.22 6.24
CA ALA A 53 1.92 -17.79 5.62
C ALA A 53 2.01 -18.24 4.15
N ASP A 54 1.63 -19.48 3.86
CA ASP A 54 1.62 -20.05 2.51
C ASP A 54 0.54 -19.39 1.63
N LEU A 55 -0.61 -19.04 2.20
CA LEU A 55 -1.64 -18.28 1.49
C LEU A 55 -1.08 -16.92 1.01
N LEU A 56 -0.45 -16.14 1.89
CA LEU A 56 0.13 -14.84 1.52
C LEU A 56 1.21 -14.98 0.43
N LYS A 57 2.09 -15.99 0.55
CA LYS A 57 3.16 -16.23 -0.42
C LYS A 57 2.63 -16.67 -1.77
N SER A 58 1.66 -17.58 -1.78
CA SER A 58 1.07 -18.10 -3.03
C SER A 58 0.25 -17.05 -3.77
N ASP A 59 -0.37 -16.12 -3.05
CA ASP A 59 -1.19 -15.06 -3.63
C ASP A 59 -0.37 -13.88 -4.19
N CYS A 60 0.92 -13.81 -3.85
CA CYS A 60 1.82 -12.72 -4.22
C CYS A 60 1.78 -12.41 -5.73
N LEU A 61 1.84 -13.42 -6.60
CA LEU A 61 1.83 -13.23 -8.06
C LEU A 61 0.53 -12.62 -8.58
N ARG A 62 -0.62 -12.94 -7.97
CA ARG A 62 -1.91 -12.34 -8.35
C ARG A 62 -1.91 -10.86 -7.98
N VAL A 63 -1.47 -10.52 -6.78
CA VAL A 63 -1.41 -9.15 -6.29
C VAL A 63 -0.39 -8.33 -7.10
N GLU A 64 0.77 -8.90 -7.45
CA GLU A 64 1.74 -8.28 -8.34
C GLU A 64 1.14 -7.91 -9.71
N ALA A 65 0.34 -8.80 -10.30
CA ALA A 65 -0.31 -8.54 -11.58
C ALA A 65 -1.32 -7.38 -11.50
N ILE A 66 -2.03 -7.24 -10.37
CA ILE A 66 -2.94 -6.12 -10.09
C ILE A 66 -2.15 -4.82 -9.95
N CYS A 67 -1.12 -4.82 -9.09
CA CYS A 67 -0.24 -3.67 -8.86
C CYS A 67 0.44 -3.21 -10.15
N THR A 68 0.90 -4.14 -10.99
CA THR A 68 1.48 -3.83 -12.30
C THR A 68 0.53 -3.00 -13.15
N ARG A 69 -0.75 -3.39 -13.23
CA ARG A 69 -1.75 -2.63 -14.00
C ARG A 69 -1.98 -1.25 -13.42
N LEU A 70 -2.09 -1.13 -12.10
CA LEU A 70 -2.29 0.16 -11.43
C LEU A 70 -1.10 1.10 -11.69
N VAL A 71 0.12 0.59 -11.50
CA VAL A 71 1.36 1.35 -11.72
C VAL A 71 1.47 1.82 -13.17
N SER A 72 1.14 0.99 -14.15
CA SER A 72 1.14 1.40 -15.56
C SER A 72 0.06 2.43 -15.92
N LEU A 73 -1.01 2.54 -15.13
CA LEU A 73 -2.07 3.52 -15.36
C LEU A 73 -1.75 4.88 -14.74
N VAL A 74 -1.39 4.91 -13.46
CA VAL A 74 -1.29 6.16 -12.68
C VAL A 74 0.15 6.53 -12.31
N GLY A 75 1.09 5.62 -12.51
CA GLY A 75 2.46 5.77 -12.04
C GLY A 75 2.58 5.60 -10.53
N ALA A 76 3.78 5.26 -10.08
CA ALA A 76 4.11 5.03 -8.69
C ALA A 76 5.08 6.08 -8.17
N THR A 77 4.84 6.51 -6.93
CA THR A 77 5.83 7.23 -6.13
C THR A 77 6.44 6.27 -5.14
N CYS A 78 7.76 6.12 -5.19
CA CYS A 78 8.52 5.28 -4.29
C CYS A 78 9.33 6.17 -3.36
N SER A 79 9.16 6.03 -2.05
CA SER A 79 9.87 6.86 -1.07
C SER A 79 10.28 6.04 0.15
N GLU A 80 11.41 6.41 0.74
CA GLU A 80 11.87 5.85 2.02
C GLU A 80 11.22 6.57 3.22
N HIS A 81 10.68 7.78 3.00
CA HIS A 81 10.10 8.68 4.01
C HIS A 81 8.81 9.35 3.51
N GLU A 82 8.08 10.10 4.35
CA GLU A 82 6.87 10.85 3.95
C GLU A 82 7.13 12.03 2.96
N GLU A 83 8.35 12.17 2.45
CA GLU A 83 8.78 13.26 1.54
C GLU A 83 8.11 13.22 0.15
N HIS A 84 7.33 12.17 -0.15
CA HIS A 84 6.60 12.00 -1.40
C HIS A 84 5.59 13.15 -1.66
N LEU A 85 5.15 13.88 -0.63
CA LEU A 85 4.23 15.02 -0.80
C LEU A 85 4.88 16.29 -1.36
N LEU A 86 6.20 16.43 -1.22
CA LEU A 86 6.91 17.69 -1.46
C LEU A 86 7.80 17.68 -2.69
N SER A 87 8.01 16.52 -3.29
CA SER A 87 8.93 16.36 -4.40
C SER A 87 8.17 16.22 -5.73
N ASN A 88 8.62 16.95 -6.75
CA ASN A 88 8.25 16.70 -8.15
C ASN A 88 8.94 15.41 -8.65
N GLN A 89 8.81 14.31 -7.90
CA GLN A 89 9.43 13.05 -8.25
C GLN A 89 8.83 12.52 -9.55
N LYS A 90 9.71 12.04 -10.44
CA LYS A 90 9.30 11.34 -11.65
C LYS A 90 8.58 10.06 -11.23
N LEU A 91 7.35 9.88 -11.73
CA LEU A 91 6.58 8.68 -11.48
C LEU A 91 7.22 7.48 -12.19
N ILE A 92 7.16 6.32 -11.54
CA ILE A 92 7.58 5.04 -12.10
C ILE A 92 6.34 4.36 -12.70
N ASP A 93 6.32 4.10 -14.00
CA ASP A 93 5.18 3.50 -14.72
C ASP A 93 5.38 2.00 -15.03
N ASN A 94 6.56 1.47 -14.74
CA ASN A 94 6.92 0.07 -14.90
C ASN A 94 7.07 -0.63 -13.54
N TRP A 95 6.37 -1.76 -13.36
CA TRP A 95 6.44 -2.56 -12.14
C TRP A 95 7.84 -3.14 -11.85
N GLU A 96 8.59 -3.49 -12.89
CA GLU A 96 9.94 -4.02 -12.70
C GLU A 96 10.88 -2.97 -12.09
N ASP A 97 10.68 -1.70 -12.41
CA ASP A 97 11.43 -0.60 -11.81
C ASP A 97 11.04 -0.37 -10.34
N VAL A 98 9.76 -0.58 -9.99
CA VAL A 98 9.29 -0.59 -8.59
C VAL A 98 9.92 -1.73 -7.80
N LYS A 99 9.95 -2.94 -8.36
CA LYS A 99 10.62 -4.10 -7.74
C LYS A 99 12.13 -3.89 -7.64
N TYR A 100 12.75 -3.30 -8.65
CA TYR A 100 14.17 -2.95 -8.62
C TYR A 100 14.45 -1.96 -7.49
N PHE A 101 13.63 -0.91 -7.33
CA PHE A 101 13.70 -0.01 -6.18
C PHE A 101 13.62 -0.77 -4.86
N ALA A 102 12.66 -1.68 -4.69
CA ALA A 102 12.53 -2.51 -3.48
C ALA A 102 13.74 -3.43 -3.26
N SER A 103 14.34 -3.96 -4.32
CA SER A 103 15.46 -4.90 -4.26
C SER A 103 16.77 -4.30 -3.74
N LYS A 104 16.96 -2.97 -3.87
CA LYS A 104 18.19 -2.26 -3.46
C LYS A 104 18.50 -2.37 -1.97
N TYR A 105 17.52 -2.78 -1.17
CA TYR A 105 17.59 -2.75 0.28
C TYR A 105 17.93 -4.10 0.94
N LYS A 106 18.46 -5.07 0.17
CA LYS A 106 18.73 -6.45 0.64
C LYS A 106 17.50 -7.13 1.27
N PHE A 107 16.31 -6.64 0.90
CA PHE A 107 15.01 -7.13 1.35
C PHE A 107 14.48 -8.11 0.30
N LYS A 108 13.93 -9.25 0.73
CA LYS A 108 13.42 -10.29 -0.16
C LYS A 108 11.91 -10.46 0.04
N PRO A 109 11.10 -9.52 -0.46
CA PRO A 109 9.66 -9.62 -0.28
C PRO A 109 9.12 -10.86 -0.98
N ASN A 110 8.24 -11.56 -0.28
CA ASN A 110 7.57 -12.76 -0.77
C ASN A 110 6.04 -12.71 -0.56
N ALA A 111 5.53 -11.57 -0.07
CA ALA A 111 4.11 -11.26 -0.01
C ALA A 111 3.92 -9.75 -0.27
N ILE A 112 2.72 -9.38 -0.69
CA ILE A 112 2.33 -8.00 -0.94
C ILE A 112 1.00 -7.74 -0.23
N ASP A 113 0.94 -6.63 0.49
CA ASP A 113 -0.31 -6.09 1.01
C ASP A 113 -0.64 -4.77 0.32
N VAL A 114 -1.92 -4.45 0.23
CA VAL A 114 -2.41 -3.22 -0.38
C VAL A 114 -3.48 -2.61 0.49
N LEU A 115 -3.35 -1.32 0.76
CA LEU A 115 -4.38 -0.52 1.41
C LEU A 115 -4.89 0.55 0.45
N TYR A 116 -6.18 0.87 0.60
CA TYR A 116 -6.77 2.04 -0.05
C TYR A 116 -7.04 3.10 1.01
N SER A 117 -6.37 4.24 0.87
CA SER A 117 -6.56 5.40 1.71
C SER A 117 -7.48 6.37 1.00
N THR A 118 -8.59 6.73 1.65
CA THR A 118 -9.50 7.77 1.15
C THR A 118 -8.83 9.14 1.21
N GLN A 119 -9.46 10.15 0.60
CA GLN A 119 -9.01 11.53 0.75
C GLN A 119 -8.84 11.92 2.22
N THR A 120 -7.68 12.47 2.57
CA THR A 120 -7.33 12.89 3.92
C THR A 120 -6.92 14.36 3.95
N ILE A 121 -7.23 15.03 5.06
CA ILE A 121 -6.74 16.38 5.37
C ILE A 121 -5.85 16.25 6.60
N ARG A 122 -4.59 16.64 6.49
CA ARG A 122 -3.65 16.62 7.63
C ARG A 122 -2.76 17.84 7.66
N GLN A 123 -2.18 18.08 8.82
CA GLN A 123 -1.19 19.13 9.02
C GLN A 123 0.18 18.63 8.55
N LEU A 124 0.88 19.47 7.79
CA LEU A 124 2.24 19.25 7.34
C LEU A 124 3.20 20.09 8.21
N ASN A 125 4.00 19.41 9.03
CA ASN A 125 5.02 20.05 9.85
C ASN A 125 6.30 20.24 9.03
N VAL A 126 6.45 21.39 8.39
CA VAL A 126 7.70 21.76 7.72
C VAL A 126 8.65 22.36 8.75
N SER A 127 9.77 21.69 8.97
CA SER A 127 10.73 21.91 10.06
C SER A 127 11.41 23.30 10.11
N SER A 128 11.20 24.17 9.13
CA SER A 128 12.02 25.39 8.96
C SER A 128 11.30 26.73 9.14
N ASN A 129 9.98 26.78 9.22
CA ASN A 129 9.26 28.04 9.45
C ASN A 129 7.94 27.72 10.15
N ASN A 130 7.64 28.42 11.26
CA ASN A 130 6.41 28.34 12.08
C ASN A 130 5.07 28.55 11.32
N SER A 131 5.06 28.47 9.99
CA SER A 131 3.88 28.47 9.15
C SER A 131 3.24 27.08 9.12
N LEU A 132 2.08 26.94 9.76
CA LEU A 132 1.24 25.74 9.67
C LEU A 132 0.74 25.57 8.23
N LYS A 133 1.18 24.50 7.57
CA LYS A 133 0.65 24.09 6.27
C LYS A 133 -0.32 22.94 6.46
N TRP A 134 -1.40 22.95 5.70
CA TRP A 134 -2.34 21.85 5.59
C TRP A 134 -2.19 21.22 4.21
N VAL A 135 -2.26 19.91 4.16
CA VAL A 135 -2.28 19.14 2.93
C VAL A 135 -3.62 18.41 2.81
N LEU A 136 -4.24 18.56 1.64
CA LEU A 136 -5.30 17.70 1.17
C LEU A 136 -4.66 16.63 0.28
N GLU A 137 -4.61 15.41 0.79
CA GLU A 137 -4.11 14.24 0.09
C GLU A 137 -5.26 13.61 -0.70
N PRO A 138 -5.12 13.40 -2.02
CA PRO A 138 -6.13 12.69 -2.79
C PRO A 138 -6.16 11.22 -2.37
N PRO A 139 -7.20 10.45 -2.73
CA PRO A 139 -7.19 9.02 -2.49
C PRO A 139 -5.95 8.35 -3.11
N CYS A 140 -5.45 7.30 -2.46
CA CYS A 140 -4.30 6.56 -2.96
C CYS A 140 -4.37 5.08 -2.61
N TRP A 141 -3.62 4.29 -3.38
CA TRP A 141 -3.29 2.93 -3.01
C TRP A 141 -1.88 2.90 -2.42
N GLU A 142 -1.75 2.30 -1.25
CA GLU A 142 -0.47 2.07 -0.59
C GLU A 142 -0.14 0.58 -0.74
N ILE A 143 0.97 0.30 -1.40
CA ILE A 143 1.46 -1.06 -1.60
C ILE A 143 2.63 -1.30 -0.64
N PHE A 144 2.53 -2.39 0.10
CA PHE A 144 3.51 -2.83 1.08
C PHE A 144 4.16 -4.12 0.63
N PHE A 145 5.48 -4.07 0.47
CA PHE A 145 6.27 -5.28 0.29
C PHE A 145 6.54 -5.91 1.66
N LEU A 146 6.18 -7.19 1.80
CA LEU A 146 6.29 -7.95 3.04
C LEU A 146 7.23 -9.13 2.87
N GLU A 147 8.02 -9.39 3.90
CA GLU A 147 8.80 -10.61 4.02
C GLU A 147 8.20 -11.47 5.13
N VAL A 148 7.73 -12.65 4.77
CA VAL A 148 7.13 -13.63 5.68
C VAL A 148 8.23 -14.61 6.11
N ASN A 149 8.74 -14.40 7.33
CA ASN A 149 9.87 -15.13 7.89
C ASN A 149 9.45 -16.05 9.05
N PRO A 150 10.10 -17.22 9.21
CA PRO A 150 9.86 -18.09 10.36
C PRO A 150 10.32 -17.42 11.66
N VAL A 151 9.59 -17.68 12.73
CA VAL A 151 9.85 -17.28 14.13
C VAL A 151 9.48 -18.44 15.06
N ASP A 152 9.84 -18.37 16.35
CA ASP A 152 9.69 -19.48 17.30
C ASP A 152 8.29 -20.12 17.36
N GLN A 153 7.23 -19.34 17.08
CA GLN A 153 5.83 -19.77 17.18
C GLN A 153 5.09 -19.82 15.83
N GLY A 154 5.78 -19.65 14.70
CA GLY A 154 5.15 -19.65 13.37
C GLY A 154 5.87 -18.74 12.39
N PHE A 155 5.14 -17.83 11.75
CA PHE A 155 5.70 -16.89 10.80
C PHE A 155 5.31 -15.46 11.15
N LYS A 156 6.19 -14.52 10.87
CA LYS A 156 5.89 -13.09 11.00
C LYS A 156 6.03 -12.42 9.65
N ALA A 157 4.96 -11.75 9.22
CA ALA A 157 5.03 -10.84 8.08
C ALA A 157 5.60 -9.51 8.57
N VAL A 158 6.77 -9.14 8.06
CA VAL A 158 7.42 -7.88 8.39
C VAL A 158 7.56 -7.03 7.13
N SER A 159 7.16 -5.78 7.21
CA SER A 159 7.72 -4.75 6.34
C SER A 159 9.18 -4.54 6.73
N ARG A 160 9.98 -3.93 5.86
CA ARG A 160 11.39 -3.68 6.15
C ARG A 160 11.59 -3.04 7.54
N PRO A 161 12.47 -3.58 8.40
CA PRO A 161 12.76 -2.98 9.69
C PRO A 161 13.41 -1.60 9.50
N ASN A 162 12.92 -0.61 10.23
CA ASN A 162 13.40 0.78 10.33
C ASN A 162 13.10 1.73 9.14
N ASN A 163 12.73 1.24 7.95
CA ASN A 163 12.34 2.11 6.82
C ASN A 163 11.00 1.65 6.25
N TYR A 164 10.02 2.54 6.24
CA TYR A 164 8.71 2.31 5.61
C TYR A 164 8.89 2.32 4.09
N LEU A 165 9.06 1.14 3.49
CA LEU A 165 9.10 1.01 2.03
C LEU A 165 7.65 0.95 1.52
N SER A 166 7.07 2.13 1.31
CA SER A 166 5.73 2.25 0.72
C SER A 166 5.86 2.66 -0.74
N VAL A 167 5.06 2.01 -1.58
CA VAL A 167 4.82 2.47 -2.95
C VAL A 167 3.43 3.07 -2.96
N ILE A 168 3.36 4.36 -3.23
CA ILE A 168 2.11 5.10 -3.17
C ILE A 168 1.67 5.42 -4.60
N LEU A 169 0.45 5.03 -4.92
CA LEU A 169 -0.21 5.32 -6.19
C LEU A 169 -1.28 6.38 -5.94
N TRP A 170 -0.96 7.64 -6.24
CA TRP A 170 -1.90 8.73 -6.05
C TRP A 170 -2.92 8.82 -7.19
N THR A 171 -4.19 9.03 -6.85
CA THR A 171 -5.22 9.34 -7.85
C THR A 171 -5.15 10.79 -8.37
N GLY A 172 -4.29 11.63 -7.78
CA GLY A 172 -4.11 13.03 -8.15
C GLY A 172 -2.93 13.69 -7.44
N LYS A 173 -2.78 15.01 -7.59
CA LYS A 173 -1.73 15.76 -6.89
C LYS A 173 -2.23 16.29 -5.54
N PRO A 174 -1.47 16.12 -4.44
CA PRO A 174 -1.78 16.78 -3.16
C PRO A 174 -1.89 18.28 -3.29
N ILE A 175 -2.83 18.87 -2.54
CA ILE A 175 -3.01 20.33 -2.47
C ILE A 175 -2.48 20.82 -1.13
N ILE A 176 -1.40 21.59 -1.15
CA ILE A 176 -0.79 22.17 0.05
C ILE A 176 -1.18 23.63 0.15
N LYS A 177 -1.77 24.03 1.28
CA LYS A 177 -2.17 25.42 1.56
C LYS A 177 -1.74 25.85 2.95
N HIS A 178 -1.33 27.11 3.06
CA HIS A 178 -1.28 27.77 4.35
C HIS A 178 -2.70 28.12 4.76
N ILE A 179 -3.13 27.67 5.94
CA ILE A 179 -4.42 28.03 6.51
C ILE A 179 -4.14 28.80 7.81
N PRO A 180 -4.50 30.10 7.90
CA PRO A 180 -4.28 30.87 9.11
C PRO A 180 -5.08 30.26 10.27
N GLN A 181 -4.49 30.26 11.47
CA GLN A 181 -5.17 29.78 12.66
C GLN A 181 -6.48 30.55 12.87
N MET A 182 -7.57 29.83 13.15
CA MET A 182 -8.79 30.48 13.59
C MET A 182 -8.51 31.20 14.91
N ARG A 183 -8.74 32.51 14.94
CA ARG A 183 -8.72 33.26 16.19
C ARG A 183 -9.83 32.69 17.07
N SER A 184 -9.46 31.96 18.12
CA SER A 184 -10.39 31.64 19.19
C SER A 184 -10.83 32.98 19.79
N ARG A 185 -12.12 33.31 19.65
CA ARG A 185 -12.69 34.44 20.40
C ARG A 185 -12.67 34.01 21.86
N LYS A 186 -11.76 34.61 22.63
CA LYS A 186 -11.88 34.66 24.09
C LYS A 186 -13.06 35.55 24.47
#